data_AF-A0A938TBX4-F1
#
_entry.id   AF-A0A938TBX4-F1
#
_cell.length_a   1.000
_cell.length_b   1.000
_cell.length_c   1.000
_cell.angle_alpha   90.00
_cell.angle_beta   90.00
_cell.angle_gamma   90.00
#
_symmetry.space_group_name_H-M   'P 1'
#
loop_
_entity.id
_entity.type
_entity.pdbx_description
1 polymer ?
#
loop_
_entity_poly.entity_id
_entity_poly.type
_entity_poly.pdbx_seq_one_letter_code
_entity_poly.pdbx_strand_id
1 'polypeptide(L)'
;MEEKKLQTQIDELNSKLDIILEEIELQRRHRREMEDLKDDLMRVGKDFYETAVEELDQIHDHVNTKDILHFGKYMLRNVNTISKVIQQLESAKDFLKDASPLIREYSIDFMATLDEFDRKGYFEFFKEAQNIIDNVVTSFNKNDVKALGDNIVTILNTVKNLTQPDMLHAVNNAVSVYKNLDIEVSKEVSYLKMIKELNKPEVKRGIAFAIQFLKNISEQNENKQVINSSNIN
;
A
#
# COMPACT_ATOMS: atom_id res chain seq x y z
N MET A 1 43.59 -61.31 -35.88
CA MET A 1 42.74 -60.10 -35.83
C MET A 1 41.38 -60.37 -35.19
N GLU A 2 40.80 -61.56 -35.36
CA GLU A 2 39.49 -61.92 -34.78
C GLU A 2 39.50 -62.02 -33.25
N GLU A 3 40.52 -62.63 -32.63
CA GLU A 3 40.61 -62.72 -31.15
C GLU A 3 40.62 -61.36 -30.45
N LYS A 4 41.32 -60.38 -31.02
CA LYS A 4 41.40 -59.02 -30.45
C LYS A 4 40.04 -58.31 -30.50
N LYS A 5 39.25 -58.56 -31.55
CA LYS A 5 37.90 -58.00 -31.70
C LYS A 5 36.91 -58.65 -30.71
N LEU A 6 37.07 -59.94 -30.47
CA LEU A 6 36.28 -60.71 -29.50
C LEU A 6 36.57 -60.26 -28.07
N GLN A 7 37.83 -60.00 -27.74
CA GLN A 7 38.23 -59.45 -26.44
C GLN A 7 37.60 -58.08 -26.19
N THR A 8 37.65 -57.17 -27.17
CA THR A 8 37.04 -55.83 -27.04
C THR A 8 35.53 -55.90 -26.85
N GLN A 9 34.83 -56.83 -27.51
CA GLN A 9 33.39 -57.02 -27.32
C GLN A 9 33.06 -57.55 -25.91
N ILE A 10 33.90 -58.42 -25.36
CA ILE A 10 33.74 -58.93 -23.98
C ILE A 10 33.98 -57.79 -22.98
N ASP A 11 34.99 -56.95 -23.20
CA ASP A 11 35.28 -55.82 -22.32
C ASP A 11 34.15 -54.77 -22.34
N GLU A 12 33.59 -54.47 -23.52
CA GLU A 12 32.41 -53.60 -23.65
C GLU A 12 31.17 -54.20 -22.99
N LEU A 13 30.99 -55.52 -23.07
CA LEU A 13 29.87 -56.22 -22.42
C LEU A 13 30.00 -56.17 -20.89
N ASN A 14 31.21 -56.37 -20.36
CA ASN A 14 31.48 -56.28 -18.92
C ASN A 14 31.19 -54.87 -18.41
N SER A 15 31.65 -53.83 -19.11
CA SER A 15 31.35 -52.44 -18.72
C SER A 15 29.84 -52.13 -18.73
N LYS A 16 29.08 -52.68 -19.69
CA LYS A 16 27.62 -52.54 -19.71
C LYS A 16 26.94 -53.32 -18.59
N LEU A 17 27.43 -54.52 -18.27
CA LEU A 17 26.95 -55.31 -17.15
C LEU A 17 27.22 -54.61 -15.82
N ASP A 18 28.37 -53.97 -15.66
CA ASP A 18 28.70 -53.21 -14.44
C ASP A 18 27.74 -52.03 -14.24
N ILE A 19 27.39 -51.29 -15.30
CA ILE A 19 26.40 -50.20 -15.25
C ILE A 19 25.01 -50.74 -14.87
N ILE A 20 24.60 -51.87 -15.46
CA ILE A 20 23.31 -52.50 -15.14
C ILE A 20 23.30 -53.03 -13.70
N LEU A 21 24.42 -53.59 -13.23
CA LEU A 21 24.55 -54.08 -11.85
C LEU A 21 24.44 -52.93 -10.85
N GLU A 22 25.09 -51.80 -11.11
CA GLU A 22 24.97 -50.58 -10.30
C GLU A 22 23.52 -50.07 -10.25
N GLU A 23 22.82 -50.04 -11.39
CA GLU A 23 21.43 -49.61 -11.45
C GLU A 23 20.48 -50.61 -10.73
N ILE A 24 20.75 -51.92 -10.82
CA ILE A 24 20.01 -52.96 -10.08
C ILE A 24 20.23 -52.81 -8.56
N GLU A 25 21.45 -52.45 -8.13
CA GLU A 25 21.74 -52.20 -6.72
C GLU A 25 21.02 -50.97 -6.19
N LEU A 26 20.99 -49.88 -6.96
CA LEU A 26 20.21 -48.67 -6.63
C LEU A 26 18.71 -48.99 -6.56
N GLN A 27 18.17 -49.77 -7.52
CA GLN A 27 16.78 -50.23 -7.46
C GLN A 27 16.49 -51.13 -6.26
N ARG A 28 17.42 -52.02 -5.87
CA ARG A 28 17.26 -52.86 -4.68
C ARG A 28 17.29 -52.04 -3.39
N ARG A 29 18.05 -50.94 -3.35
CA ARG A 29 18.07 -50.01 -2.22
C ARG A 29 16.73 -49.28 -2.10
N HIS A 30 16.24 -48.73 -3.20
CA HIS A 30 14.92 -48.09 -3.23
C HIS A 30 13.78 -49.03 -2.87
N ARG A 31 13.82 -50.31 -3.29
CA ARG A 31 12.81 -51.29 -2.85
C ARG A 31 12.83 -51.51 -1.34
N ARG A 32 14.01 -51.58 -0.72
CA ARG A 32 14.15 -51.72 0.74
C ARG A 32 13.67 -50.48 1.48
N GLU A 33 14.04 -49.29 1.02
CA GLU A 33 13.55 -48.02 1.59
C GLU A 33 12.02 -47.91 1.48
N MET A 34 11.44 -48.42 0.39
CA MET A 34 9.99 -48.46 0.21
C MET A 34 9.31 -49.51 1.12
N GLU A 35 9.96 -50.65 1.37
CA GLU A 35 9.51 -51.65 2.33
C GLU A 35 9.55 -51.11 3.76
N ASP A 36 10.64 -50.44 4.15
CA ASP A 36 10.78 -49.80 5.46
C ASP A 36 9.75 -48.68 5.64
N LEU A 37 9.57 -47.80 4.63
CA LEU A 37 8.55 -46.77 4.66
C LEU A 37 7.14 -47.36 4.77
N LYS A 38 6.87 -48.46 4.07
CA LYS A 38 5.60 -49.16 4.17
C LYS A 38 5.39 -49.73 5.58
N ASP A 39 6.42 -50.33 6.17
CA ASP A 39 6.35 -50.90 7.53
C ASP A 39 6.17 -49.80 8.59
N ASP A 40 6.85 -48.67 8.43
CA ASP A 40 6.70 -47.49 9.28
C ASP A 40 5.32 -46.85 9.12
N LEU A 41 4.81 -46.72 7.89
CA LEU A 41 3.46 -46.25 7.62
C LEU A 41 2.40 -47.21 8.18
N MET A 42 2.63 -48.53 8.13
CA MET A 42 1.72 -49.50 8.75
C MET A 42 1.71 -49.36 10.27
N ARG A 43 2.86 -49.09 10.89
CA ARG A 43 2.98 -48.87 12.33
C ARG A 43 2.28 -47.58 12.76
N VAL A 44 2.63 -46.46 12.13
CA VAL A 44 2.00 -45.16 12.40
C VAL A 44 0.52 -45.19 12.06
N GLY A 45 0.13 -45.88 10.98
CA GLY A 45 -1.26 -46.05 10.59
C GLY A 45 -2.06 -46.85 11.62
N LYS A 46 -1.44 -47.86 12.24
CA LYS A 46 -2.05 -48.62 13.34
C LYS A 46 -2.20 -47.77 14.60
N ASP A 47 -1.16 -47.06 15.00
CA ASP A 47 -1.18 -46.19 16.20
C ASP A 47 -2.17 -45.02 16.01
N PHE A 48 -2.20 -44.43 14.82
CA PHE A 48 -3.17 -43.40 14.44
C PHE A 48 -4.59 -43.94 14.41
N TYR A 49 -4.81 -45.17 13.94
CA TYR A 49 -6.12 -45.82 13.97
C TYR A 49 -6.58 -46.07 15.40
N GLU A 50 -5.73 -46.61 16.27
CA GLU A 50 -6.04 -46.85 17.68
C GLU A 50 -6.36 -45.53 18.41
N THR A 51 -5.53 -44.50 18.21
CA THR A 51 -5.76 -43.15 18.77
C THR A 51 -7.02 -42.52 18.20
N ALA A 52 -7.26 -42.61 16.89
CA ALA A 52 -8.47 -42.07 16.28
C ALA A 52 -9.71 -42.78 16.80
N VAL A 53 -9.67 -44.09 17.04
CA VAL A 53 -10.79 -44.83 17.63
C VAL A 53 -11.07 -44.38 19.07
N GLU A 54 -10.04 -44.16 19.88
CA GLU A 54 -10.18 -43.61 21.25
C GLU A 54 -10.72 -42.17 21.26
N GLU A 55 -10.20 -41.30 20.39
CA GLU A 55 -10.63 -39.89 20.28
C GLU A 55 -12.02 -39.75 19.63
N LEU A 56 -12.37 -40.64 18.70
CA LEU A 56 -13.73 -40.69 18.11
C LEU A 56 -14.77 -41.14 19.13
N ASP A 57 -14.39 -41.95 20.12
CA ASP A 57 -15.27 -42.31 21.25
C ASP A 57 -15.57 -41.09 22.14
N GLN A 58 -14.65 -40.10 22.20
CA GLN A 58 -14.85 -38.82 22.89
C GLN A 58 -15.65 -37.78 22.07
N ILE A 59 -15.70 -37.91 20.74
CA ILE A 59 -16.41 -37.01 19.80
C ILE A 59 -17.75 -37.63 19.34
N HIS A 60 -18.21 -38.72 19.97
CA HIS A 60 -19.38 -39.52 19.56
C HIS A 60 -20.69 -38.71 19.36
N ASP A 61 -20.80 -37.50 19.92
CA ASP A 61 -21.95 -36.62 19.73
C ASP A 61 -21.99 -35.90 18.36
N HIS A 62 -20.87 -35.83 17.61
CA HIS A 62 -20.77 -35.02 16.38
C HIS A 62 -20.16 -35.71 15.15
N VAL A 63 -19.52 -36.88 15.29
CA VAL A 63 -18.94 -37.61 14.16
C VAL A 63 -19.38 -39.07 14.19
N ASN A 64 -20.20 -39.49 13.22
CA ASN A 64 -20.63 -40.87 13.12
C ASN A 64 -19.59 -41.68 12.31
N THR A 65 -19.38 -42.96 12.64
CA THR A 65 -18.59 -43.92 11.83
C THR A 65 -19.01 -43.92 10.35
N LYS A 66 -20.30 -43.66 10.09
CA LYS A 66 -20.85 -43.52 8.73
C LYS A 66 -20.29 -42.30 7.98
N ASP A 67 -20.02 -41.19 8.67
CA ASP A 67 -19.48 -39.96 8.08
C ASP A 67 -18.02 -40.15 7.68
N ILE A 68 -17.25 -40.89 8.46
CA ILE A 68 -15.86 -41.26 8.15
C ILE A 68 -15.80 -42.15 6.91
N LEU A 69 -16.67 -43.17 6.84
CA LEU A 69 -16.78 -44.02 5.65
C LEU A 69 -17.27 -43.24 4.42
N HIS A 70 -18.16 -42.27 4.62
CA HIS A 70 -18.62 -41.40 3.54
C HIS A 70 -17.50 -40.49 3.04
N PHE A 71 -16.73 -39.90 3.94
CA PHE A 71 -15.56 -39.09 3.62
C PHE A 71 -14.48 -39.91 2.91
N GLY A 72 -14.16 -41.12 3.39
CA GLY A 72 -13.24 -42.03 2.73
C GLY A 72 -13.69 -42.40 1.30
N LYS A 73 -14.98 -42.73 1.12
CA LYS A 73 -15.56 -42.95 -0.22
C LYS A 73 -15.52 -41.69 -1.07
N TYR A 74 -15.77 -40.52 -0.49
CA TYR A 74 -15.71 -39.24 -1.19
C TYR A 74 -14.29 -38.93 -1.67
N MET A 75 -13.28 -39.13 -0.82
CA MET A 75 -11.88 -39.00 -1.18
C MET A 75 -11.49 -39.98 -2.29
N LEU A 76 -11.83 -41.27 -2.14
CA LEU A 76 -11.56 -42.31 -3.14
C LEU A 76 -12.22 -42.00 -4.50
N ARG A 77 -13.47 -41.52 -4.49
CA ARG A 77 -14.18 -41.12 -5.70
C ARG A 77 -13.56 -39.89 -6.35
N ASN A 78 -12.93 -39.01 -5.58
CA ASN A 78 -12.31 -37.78 -6.03
C ASN A 78 -10.78 -37.87 -6.18
N VAL A 79 -10.19 -39.08 -6.15
CA VAL A 79 -8.74 -39.28 -6.32
C VAL A 79 -8.22 -38.62 -7.59
N ASN A 80 -8.98 -38.69 -8.68
CA ASN A 80 -8.60 -38.02 -9.94
C ASN A 80 -8.56 -36.50 -9.80
N THR A 81 -9.48 -35.90 -9.05
CA THR A 81 -9.50 -34.45 -8.79
C THR A 81 -8.34 -34.05 -7.90
N ILE A 82 -8.09 -34.81 -6.83
CA ILE A 82 -6.97 -34.57 -5.90
C ILE A 82 -5.63 -34.72 -6.63
N SER A 83 -5.49 -35.74 -7.48
CA SER A 83 -4.31 -35.97 -8.31
C SER A 83 -4.05 -34.80 -9.26
N LYS A 84 -5.09 -34.26 -9.91
CA LYS A 84 -4.96 -33.06 -10.75
C LYS A 84 -4.53 -31.83 -9.97
N VAL A 85 -5.03 -31.65 -8.73
CA VAL A 85 -4.59 -30.55 -7.86
C VAL A 85 -3.12 -30.73 -7.47
N ILE A 86 -2.69 -31.95 -7.14
CA ILE A 86 -1.29 -32.24 -6.84
C ILE A 86 -0.39 -31.95 -8.05
N GLN A 87 -0.81 -32.31 -9.26
CA GLN A 87 -0.09 -31.98 -10.50
C GLN A 87 -0.01 -30.47 -10.75
N GLN A 88 -1.06 -29.71 -10.43
CA GLN A 88 -1.04 -28.25 -10.51
C GLN A 88 -0.09 -27.65 -9.48
N LEU A 89 -0.02 -28.21 -8.27
CA LEU A 89 0.94 -27.79 -7.24
C LEU A 89 2.39 -28.10 -7.66
N GLU A 90 2.61 -29.22 -8.34
CA GLU A 90 3.91 -29.55 -8.94
C GLU A 90 4.29 -28.53 -10.02
N SER A 91 3.36 -28.18 -10.90
CA SER A 91 3.55 -27.14 -11.92
C SER A 91 3.82 -25.76 -11.29
N ALA A 92 3.14 -25.41 -10.19
CA ALA A 92 3.38 -24.18 -9.46
C ALA A 92 4.74 -24.18 -8.77
N LYS A 93 5.18 -25.31 -8.22
CA LYS A 93 6.51 -25.50 -7.65
C LYS A 93 7.59 -25.38 -8.72
N ASP A 94 7.39 -25.97 -9.90
CA ASP A 94 8.32 -25.88 -11.02
C ASP A 94 8.41 -24.43 -11.53
N PHE A 95 7.27 -23.76 -11.69
CA PHE A 95 7.25 -22.32 -11.97
C PHE A 95 7.99 -21.50 -10.91
N LEU A 96 7.78 -21.76 -9.63
CA LEU A 96 8.49 -21.07 -8.54
C LEU A 96 9.98 -21.36 -8.56
N LYS A 97 10.39 -22.57 -8.95
CA LYS A 97 11.79 -22.96 -9.07
C LYS A 97 12.46 -22.23 -10.24
N ASP A 98 11.76 -22.10 -11.36
CA ASP A 98 12.22 -21.40 -12.56
C ASP A 98 12.20 -19.87 -12.39
N ALA A 99 11.22 -19.35 -11.64
CA ALA A 99 11.11 -17.93 -11.31
C ALA A 99 11.99 -17.51 -10.12
N SER A 100 12.42 -18.44 -9.26
CA SER A 100 13.24 -18.16 -8.07
C SER A 100 14.50 -17.32 -8.36
N PRO A 101 15.28 -17.58 -9.43
CA PRO A 101 16.41 -16.73 -9.81
C PRO A 101 16.01 -15.30 -10.16
N LEU A 102 14.95 -15.13 -10.95
CA LEU A 102 14.41 -13.81 -11.32
C LEU A 102 13.90 -13.08 -10.07
N ILE A 103 13.10 -13.76 -9.24
CA ILE A 103 12.56 -13.18 -8.01
C ILE A 103 13.70 -12.68 -7.11
N ARG A 104 14.82 -13.39 -6.99
CA ARG A 104 15.95 -12.93 -6.18
C ARG A 104 16.59 -11.65 -6.71
N GLU A 105 16.83 -11.57 -8.01
CA GLU A 105 17.44 -10.40 -8.64
C GLU A 105 16.52 -9.17 -8.53
N TYR A 106 15.26 -9.32 -8.94
CA TYR A 106 14.26 -8.25 -8.82
C TYR A 106 13.96 -7.87 -7.36
N SER A 107 14.08 -8.81 -6.40
CA SER A 107 13.86 -8.50 -4.98
C SER A 107 14.93 -7.56 -4.44
N ILE A 108 16.19 -7.69 -4.87
CA ILE A 108 17.27 -6.80 -4.40
C ILE A 108 17.03 -5.38 -4.91
N ASP A 109 16.71 -5.23 -6.19
CA ASP A 109 16.41 -3.92 -6.79
C ASP A 109 15.14 -3.29 -6.20
N PHE A 110 14.12 -4.11 -5.93
CA PHE A 110 12.92 -3.66 -5.25
C PHE A 110 13.22 -3.18 -3.83
N MET A 111 14.03 -3.92 -3.07
CA MET A 111 14.43 -3.50 -1.72
C MET A 111 15.27 -2.21 -1.75
N ALA A 112 16.16 -2.05 -2.73
CA ALA A 112 16.92 -0.81 -2.91
C ALA A 112 16.00 0.38 -3.25
N THR A 113 14.97 0.15 -4.07
CA THR A 113 13.96 1.18 -4.40
C THR A 113 13.14 1.55 -3.17
N LEU A 114 12.72 0.58 -2.36
CA LEU A 114 12.00 0.84 -1.11
C LEU A 114 12.86 1.57 -0.09
N ASP A 115 14.14 1.21 0.04
CA ASP A 115 15.11 1.91 0.90
C ASP A 115 15.31 3.36 0.43
N GLU A 116 15.40 3.60 -0.88
CA GLU A 116 15.46 4.95 -1.42
C GLU A 116 14.19 5.76 -1.10
N PHE A 117 13.02 5.12 -1.16
CA PHE A 117 11.74 5.75 -0.82
C PHE A 117 11.67 6.09 0.68
N ASP A 118 12.15 5.18 1.54
CA ASP A 118 12.22 5.40 2.98
C ASP A 118 13.20 6.53 3.33
N ARG A 119 14.42 6.51 2.77
CA ARG A 119 15.42 7.57 2.97
C ARG A 119 14.97 8.94 2.48
N LYS A 120 14.17 8.98 1.41
CA LYS A 120 13.55 10.23 0.92
C LYS A 120 12.32 10.66 1.74
N GLY A 121 11.90 9.86 2.72
CA GLY A 121 10.78 10.16 3.62
C GLY A 121 9.40 9.93 3.01
N TYR A 122 9.28 9.15 1.93
CA TYR A 122 7.97 8.89 1.31
C TYR A 122 7.02 8.13 2.23
N PHE A 123 7.52 7.19 3.03
CA PHE A 123 6.70 6.45 3.99
C PHE A 123 6.22 7.33 5.14
N GLU A 124 7.09 8.19 5.68
CA GLU A 124 6.71 9.16 6.70
C GLU A 124 5.68 10.16 6.16
N PHE A 125 5.92 10.71 4.96
CA PHE A 125 4.97 11.59 4.29
C PHE A 125 3.62 10.92 4.07
N PHE A 126 3.61 9.66 3.61
CA PHE A 126 2.37 8.92 3.39
C PHE A 126 1.60 8.69 4.70
N LYS A 127 2.32 8.35 5.77
CA LYS A 127 1.73 8.17 7.11
C LYS A 127 1.11 9.47 7.62
N GLU A 128 1.78 10.60 7.46
CA GLU A 128 1.22 11.89 7.86
C GLU A 128 0.08 12.33 6.94
N ALA A 129 0.17 12.06 5.64
CA ALA A 129 -0.93 12.29 4.71
C ALA A 129 -2.18 11.47 5.11
N GLN A 130 -2.01 10.23 5.55
CA GLN A 130 -3.10 9.42 6.07
C GLN A 130 -3.72 10.05 7.32
N ASN A 131 -2.92 10.54 8.26
CA ASN A 131 -3.42 11.27 9.44
C ASN A 131 -4.24 12.51 9.05
N ILE A 132 -3.77 13.26 8.06
CA ILE A 132 -4.50 14.43 7.53
C ILE A 132 -5.82 13.99 6.92
N ILE A 133 -5.84 12.93 6.11
CA ILE A 133 -7.06 12.39 5.50
C ILE A 133 -8.05 11.93 6.58
N ASP A 134 -7.59 11.20 7.60
CA ASP A 134 -8.45 10.76 8.71
C ASP A 134 -9.04 11.94 9.48
N ASN A 135 -8.24 12.95 9.79
CA ASN A 135 -8.72 14.17 10.44
C ASN A 135 -9.75 14.91 9.58
N VAL A 136 -9.56 14.93 8.25
CA VAL A 136 -10.52 15.52 7.32
C VAL A 136 -11.82 14.71 7.28
N VAL A 137 -11.75 13.39 7.16
CA VAL A 137 -12.93 12.51 7.09
C VAL A 137 -13.72 12.49 8.40
N THR A 138 -13.05 12.62 9.54
CA THR A 138 -13.70 12.67 10.87
C THR A 138 -14.29 14.05 11.20
N SER A 139 -13.67 15.14 10.72
CA SER A 139 -14.10 16.51 11.03
C SER A 139 -15.10 17.08 10.02
N PHE A 140 -15.11 16.56 8.80
CA PHE A 140 -15.94 17.06 7.71
C PHE A 140 -16.94 16.00 7.26
N ASN A 141 -18.19 16.41 7.05
CA ASN A 141 -19.18 15.49 6.50
C ASN A 141 -18.95 15.26 4.99
N LYS A 142 -19.66 14.30 4.39
CA LYS A 142 -19.52 13.97 2.96
C LYS A 142 -19.75 15.17 2.02
N ASN A 143 -20.65 16.08 2.36
CA ASN A 143 -20.92 17.26 1.55
C ASN A 143 -19.81 18.30 1.68
N ASP A 144 -19.23 18.45 2.88
CA ASP A 144 -18.10 19.34 3.12
C ASP A 144 -16.87 18.89 2.35
N VAL A 145 -16.55 17.58 2.37
CA VAL A 145 -15.41 17.02 1.61
C VAL A 145 -15.61 17.23 0.11
N LYS A 146 -16.83 17.09 -0.39
CA LYS A 146 -17.15 17.36 -1.80
C LYS A 146 -16.96 18.84 -2.15
N ALA A 147 -17.48 19.75 -1.34
CA ALA A 147 -17.27 21.18 -1.53
C ALA A 147 -15.79 21.58 -1.47
N LEU A 148 -15.01 20.93 -0.61
CA LEU A 148 -13.57 21.15 -0.47
C LEU A 148 -12.82 20.66 -1.70
N GLY A 149 -13.16 19.47 -2.23
CA GLY A 149 -12.63 18.95 -3.49
C GLY A 149 -12.97 19.85 -4.69
N ASP A 150 -14.22 20.31 -4.79
CA ASP A 150 -14.68 21.17 -5.88
C ASP A 150 -13.98 22.55 -5.87
N ASN A 151 -13.53 23.02 -4.70
CA ASN A 151 -12.90 24.34 -4.53
C ASN A 151 -11.41 24.29 -4.20
N ILE A 152 -10.76 23.11 -4.24
CA ILE A 152 -9.37 22.96 -3.79
C ILE A 152 -8.41 23.87 -4.55
N VAL A 153 -8.61 24.05 -5.86
CA VAL A 153 -7.79 24.93 -6.70
C VAL A 153 -7.93 26.39 -6.26
N THR A 154 -9.15 26.85 -5.96
CA THR A 154 -9.41 28.21 -5.48
C THR A 154 -8.76 28.45 -4.11
N ILE A 155 -8.87 27.47 -3.20
CA ILE A 155 -8.24 27.53 -1.88
C ILE A 155 -6.72 27.61 -2.02
N LEU A 156 -6.10 26.72 -2.82
CA LEU A 156 -4.65 26.72 -3.04
C LEU A 156 -4.16 28.02 -3.69
N ASN A 157 -4.89 28.57 -4.65
CA ASN A 157 -4.57 29.87 -5.24
C ASN A 157 -4.69 31.01 -4.22
N THR A 158 -5.70 30.96 -3.34
CA THR A 158 -5.87 31.96 -2.27
C THR A 158 -4.70 31.90 -1.28
N VAL A 159 -4.33 30.70 -0.82
CA VAL A 159 -3.17 30.49 0.05
C VAL A 159 -1.91 31.01 -0.65
N LYS A 160 -1.68 30.63 -1.91
CA LYS A 160 -0.55 31.11 -2.71
C LYS A 160 -0.49 32.64 -2.80
N ASN A 161 -1.64 33.29 -3.00
CA ASN A 161 -1.74 34.76 -3.08
C ASN A 161 -1.46 35.43 -1.72
N LEU A 162 -1.92 34.84 -0.62
CA LEU A 162 -1.65 35.32 0.74
C LEU A 162 -0.19 35.13 1.14
N THR A 163 0.46 34.07 0.66
CA THR A 163 1.89 33.81 0.89
C THR A 163 2.82 34.63 -0.01
N GLN A 164 2.30 35.52 -0.86
CA GLN A 164 3.15 36.41 -1.63
C GLN A 164 3.87 37.40 -0.69
N PRO A 165 5.14 37.77 -0.98
CA PRO A 165 5.95 38.63 -0.11
C PRO A 165 5.22 39.91 0.31
N ASP A 166 4.61 40.61 -0.65
CA ASP A 166 3.91 41.88 -0.39
C ASP A 166 2.74 41.73 0.60
N MET A 167 1.99 40.63 0.51
CA MET A 167 0.87 40.35 1.42
C MET A 167 1.35 39.91 2.79
N LEU A 168 2.38 39.08 2.87
CA LEU A 168 3.00 38.72 4.14
C LEU A 168 3.55 39.94 4.87
N HIS A 169 4.19 40.86 4.14
CA HIS A 169 4.67 42.13 4.71
C HIS A 169 3.52 43.00 5.23
N ALA A 170 2.43 43.14 4.46
CA ALA A 170 1.26 43.89 4.90
C ALA A 170 0.62 43.31 6.17
N VAL A 171 0.46 41.99 6.23
CA VAL A 171 -0.09 41.27 7.40
C VAL A 171 0.83 41.44 8.61
N ASN A 172 2.14 41.24 8.45
CA ASN A 172 3.10 41.41 9.55
C ASN A 172 3.13 42.84 10.09
N ASN A 173 3.05 43.84 9.20
CA ASN A 173 2.97 45.24 9.60
C ASN A 173 1.69 45.52 10.39
N ALA A 174 0.53 45.02 9.93
CA ALA A 174 -0.73 45.17 10.65
C ALA A 174 -0.70 44.51 12.04
N VAL A 175 -0.16 43.30 12.14
CA VAL A 175 0.00 42.58 13.43
C VAL A 175 0.96 43.32 14.36
N SER A 176 2.05 43.88 13.84
CA SER A 176 2.99 44.69 14.62
C SER A 176 2.32 45.95 15.17
N VAL A 177 1.54 46.66 14.34
CA VAL A 177 0.76 47.84 14.76
C VAL A 177 -0.25 47.45 15.84
N TYR A 178 -0.98 46.34 15.68
CA TYR A 178 -1.94 45.86 16.69
C TYR A 178 -1.28 45.52 18.03
N LYS A 179 -0.13 44.85 18.02
CA LYS A 179 0.61 44.52 19.26
C LYS A 179 1.14 45.77 19.99
N ASN A 180 1.45 46.83 19.24
CA ASN A 180 1.98 48.07 19.79
C ASN A 180 0.89 49.10 20.15
N LEU A 181 -0.37 48.77 19.87
CA LEU A 181 -1.53 49.57 20.22
C LEU A 181 -2.02 49.17 21.62
N ASP A 182 -1.33 49.64 22.66
CA ASP A 182 -1.88 49.71 24.02
C ASP A 182 -2.93 50.84 24.05
N ILE A 183 -4.11 50.55 23.48
CA ILE A 183 -5.21 51.52 23.43
C ILE A 183 -6.02 51.40 24.72
N GLU A 184 -5.48 51.93 25.83
CA GLU A 184 -6.36 52.51 26.83
C GLU A 184 -6.88 53.82 26.25
N VAL A 185 -8.11 53.82 25.74
CA VAL A 185 -8.84 55.06 25.39
C VAL A 185 -9.11 55.81 26.68
N SER A 186 -8.09 56.44 27.25
CA SER A 186 -8.25 57.27 28.43
C SER A 186 -8.60 58.70 27.99
N LYS A 187 -9.81 59.09 28.42
CA LYS A 187 -10.37 60.45 28.51
C LYS A 187 -11.05 61.00 27.26
N GLU A 188 -12.34 61.31 27.47
CA GLU A 188 -13.25 62.15 26.69
C GLU A 188 -12.57 62.98 25.59
N VAL A 189 -12.66 62.47 24.37
CA VAL A 189 -12.21 63.19 23.18
C VAL A 189 -13.21 64.31 22.89
N SER A 190 -12.81 65.56 23.12
CA SER A 190 -13.63 66.73 22.78
C SER A 190 -13.80 66.85 21.25
N TYR A 191 -15.02 67.16 20.78
CA TYR A 191 -15.36 67.33 19.35
C TYR A 191 -14.39 68.27 18.59
N LEU A 192 -13.91 69.33 19.25
CA LEU A 192 -12.93 70.26 18.69
C LEU A 192 -11.56 69.61 18.45
N LYS A 193 -11.12 68.76 19.37
CA LYS A 193 -9.87 68.00 19.21
C LYS A 193 -10.00 67.01 18.05
N MET A 194 -11.15 66.38 17.90
CA MET A 194 -11.40 65.44 16.79
C MET A 194 -11.32 66.12 15.42
N ILE A 195 -11.90 67.32 15.26
CA ILE A 195 -11.78 68.10 14.02
C ILE A 195 -10.33 68.50 13.75
N LYS A 196 -9.58 68.87 14.80
CA LYS A 196 -8.14 69.18 14.66
C LYS A 196 -7.32 67.94 14.27
N GLU A 197 -7.65 66.78 14.83
CA GLU A 197 -7.02 65.49 14.47
C GLU A 197 -7.30 65.11 13.02
N LEU A 198 -8.53 65.29 12.52
CA LEU A 198 -8.88 65.06 11.11
C LEU A 198 -8.07 65.95 10.15
N ASN A 199 -7.61 67.11 10.61
CA ASN A 199 -6.82 68.02 9.80
C ASN A 199 -5.33 67.62 9.72
N LYS A 200 -4.88 66.66 10.53
CA LYS A 200 -3.48 66.19 10.51
C LYS A 200 -3.13 65.51 9.18
N PRO A 201 -1.90 65.70 8.66
CA PRO A 201 -1.49 65.17 7.37
C PRO A 201 -1.54 63.65 7.29
N GLU A 202 -1.29 62.94 8.39
CA GLU A 202 -1.35 61.47 8.46
C GLU A 202 -2.79 60.96 8.26
N VAL A 203 -3.76 61.59 8.95
CA VAL A 203 -5.19 61.22 8.87
C VAL A 203 -5.75 61.55 7.50
N LYS A 204 -5.42 62.71 6.93
CA LYS A 204 -5.82 63.07 5.55
C LYS A 204 -5.27 62.10 4.52
N ARG A 205 -4.01 61.68 4.65
CA ARG A 205 -3.40 60.68 3.76
C ARG A 205 -4.10 59.32 3.89
N GLY A 206 -4.46 58.92 5.12
CA GLY A 206 -5.25 57.70 5.36
C GLY A 206 -6.64 57.75 4.72
N ILE A 207 -7.36 58.88 4.87
CA ILE A 207 -8.66 59.08 4.23
C ILE A 207 -8.55 59.07 2.71
N ALA A 208 -7.54 59.77 2.14
CA ALA A 208 -7.31 59.78 0.70
C ALA A 208 -6.98 58.38 0.15
N PHE A 209 -6.17 57.61 0.88
CA PHE A 209 -5.91 56.20 0.56
C PHE A 209 -7.18 55.37 0.58
N ALA A 210 -8.01 55.50 1.62
CA ALA A 210 -9.28 54.76 1.73
C ALA A 210 -10.21 55.07 0.55
N ILE A 211 -10.33 56.34 0.17
CA ILE A 211 -11.12 56.76 -1.00
C ILE A 211 -10.56 56.14 -2.29
N GLN A 212 -9.24 56.21 -2.50
CA GLN A 212 -8.61 55.66 -3.70
C GLN A 212 -8.75 54.13 -3.76
N PHE A 213 -8.63 53.45 -2.63
CA PHE A 213 -8.80 52.00 -2.52
C PHE A 213 -10.23 51.58 -2.85
N LEU A 214 -11.23 52.28 -2.29
CA LEU A 214 -12.64 52.02 -2.60
C LEU A 214 -12.96 52.27 -4.08
N LYS A 215 -12.39 53.33 -4.67
CA LYS A 215 -12.54 53.60 -6.10
C LYS A 215 -11.99 52.45 -6.95
N ASN A 216 -10.80 51.96 -6.63
CA ASN A 216 -10.18 50.85 -7.36
C ASN A 216 -10.98 49.52 -7.22
N ILE A 217 -11.58 49.25 -6.06
CA ILE A 217 -12.47 48.10 -5.87
C ILE A 217 -13.73 48.23 -6.74
N SER A 218 -14.33 49.41 -6.77
CA SER A 218 -15.53 49.68 -7.58
C SER A 218 -15.24 49.48 -9.07
N GLU A 219 -14.14 50.05 -9.58
CA GLU A 219 -13.75 49.95 -10.99
C GLU A 219 -13.43 48.51 -11.42
N GLN A 220 -12.82 47.70 -10.54
CA GLN A 220 -12.61 46.26 -10.83
C GLN A 220 -13.91 45.47 -10.91
N ASN A 221 -14.91 45.82 -10.09
CA ASN A 221 -16.22 45.16 -10.09
C ASN A 221 -17.05 45.57 -11.32
N GLU A 222 -16.99 46.84 -11.73
CA GLU A 222 -17.65 47.32 -12.95
C GLU A 222 -17.07 46.69 -14.22
N ASN A 223 -15.73 46.61 -14.35
CA ASN A 223 -15.10 45.96 -15.50
C ASN A 223 -15.45 44.46 -15.63
N LYS A 224 -15.64 43.74 -14.51
CA LYS A 224 -16.11 42.34 -14.55
C LYS A 224 -17.56 42.21 -15.04
N GLN A 225 -18.43 43.19 -14.79
CA GLN A 225 -19.82 43.18 -15.27
C GLN A 225 -19.92 43.51 -16.77
N VAL A 226 -19.07 44.40 -17.28
CA VAL A 226 -19.02 44.77 -18.72
C VAL A 226 -18.53 43.60 -19.59
N ILE A 227 -17.56 42.81 -19.12
CA ILE A 227 -17.07 41.63 -19.86
C ILE A 227 -18.13 40.52 -19.93
N ASN A 228 -18.91 40.31 -18.86
CA ASN A 228 -19.97 39.30 -18.85
C ASN A 228 -21.21 39.69 -19.66
N SER A 229 -21.49 40.99 -19.84
CA SER A 229 -22.59 41.48 -20.69
C SER A 229 -22.23 41.55 -22.18
N SER A 230 -20.92 41.60 -22.52
CA SER A 230 -20.44 41.58 -23.90
C SER A 230 -20.35 40.17 -24.52
N ASN A 231 -20.44 39.12 -23.70
CA ASN A 231 -20.40 37.71 -24.13
C ASN A 231 -21.80 37.07 -24.28
N ILE A 232 -22.88 37.86 -24.25
CA ILE A 232 -24.28 37.38 -24.37
C ILE A 232 -24.95 37.86 -25.67
N ASN A 233 -24.21 38.50 -26.61
CA ASN A 233 -24.71 38.81 -27.95
C ASN A 233 -24.02 37.97 -29.02
#